data_AF-A0A4Q2YC28-F1
#
_entry.id   AF-A0A4Q2YC28-F1
#
_cell.length_a   1.000
_cell.length_b   1.000
_cell.length_c   1.000
_cell.angle_alpha   90.00
_cell.angle_beta   90.00
_cell.angle_gamma   90.00
#
_symmetry.space_group_name_H-M   'P 1'
#
loop_
_entity.id
_entity.type
_entity.pdbx_description
1 polymer ?
#
loop_
_entity_poly.entity_id
_entity_poly.type
_entity_poly.pdbx_seq_one_letter_code
_entity_poly.pdbx_strand_id
1 'polypeptide(L)'
;MKIPSILLSLVFLTVPTLAQDSPESLAGLKDAYEKERLAVLDPLTKRYLDALHTLKLKYTQSGNLEGALAVEGEIKRMAEPGAGKPPLGGELLPDDLVSLRNIYTDSAARATDPLRGKYIGALEAMRLRYTQLGKLEEAVSVDKELRMRTAMLEASSPKAPLAEIDTARLAELKWRMPEKLLPGGDSNRQWVQFAPNGRLVCGWNTANFNWKLADDGSVLFYPFKNRQKAVKFEWDNESPTATMSNGESSHKVTQFRCAHTAHVASDV
;
A
#
# COMPACT_ATOMS: atom_id res chain seq x y z
N MET A 1 4.52 21.19 -48.95
CA MET A 1 4.72 20.74 -47.55
C MET A 1 3.34 20.44 -46.95
N LYS A 2 3.09 19.22 -46.48
CA LYS A 2 1.80 18.78 -45.91
C LYS A 2 1.94 18.75 -44.38
N ILE A 3 1.08 19.50 -43.68
CA ILE A 3 1.02 19.53 -42.20
C ILE A 3 -0.08 18.54 -41.77
N PRO A 4 0.21 17.52 -40.95
CA PRO A 4 -0.82 16.59 -40.49
C PRO A 4 -1.68 17.26 -39.40
N SER A 5 -2.99 17.24 -39.65
CA SER A 5 -4.05 17.72 -38.77
C SER A 5 -4.14 16.82 -37.53
N ILE A 6 -3.78 17.35 -36.36
CA ILE A 6 -3.87 16.65 -35.08
C ILE A 6 -5.32 16.77 -34.60
N LEU A 7 -6.06 15.67 -34.71
CA LEU A 7 -7.39 15.49 -34.13
C LEU A 7 -7.33 15.66 -32.61
N LEU A 8 -7.84 16.80 -32.14
CA LEU A 8 -8.03 17.13 -30.75
C LEU A 8 -9.20 16.29 -30.20
N SER A 9 -8.90 15.13 -29.65
CA SER A 9 -9.88 14.26 -28.98
C SER A 9 -10.40 14.94 -27.71
N LEU A 10 -11.57 15.57 -27.83
CA LEU A 10 -12.31 16.17 -26.73
C LEU A 10 -12.79 15.04 -25.79
N VAL A 11 -12.05 14.80 -24.72
CA VAL A 11 -12.47 13.89 -23.64
C VAL A 11 -13.62 14.58 -22.90
N PHE A 12 -14.85 14.16 -23.19
CA PHE A 12 -16.02 14.54 -22.42
C PHE A 12 -15.88 13.98 -21.00
N LEU A 13 -15.47 14.83 -20.05
CA LEU A 13 -15.72 14.62 -18.64
C LEU A 13 -17.24 14.67 -18.44
N THR A 14 -17.87 13.50 -18.41
CA THR A 14 -19.25 13.37 -17.96
C THR A 14 -19.29 13.76 -16.50
N VAL A 15 -19.78 14.98 -16.23
CA VAL A 15 -20.11 15.41 -14.86
C VAL A 15 -21.37 14.64 -14.48
N PRO A 16 -21.32 13.72 -13.50
CA PRO A 16 -22.51 12.99 -13.08
C PRO A 16 -23.53 13.98 -12.52
N THR A 17 -24.69 14.06 -13.17
CA THR A 17 -25.84 14.83 -12.71
C THR A 17 -26.25 14.34 -11.32
N LEU A 18 -26.18 15.23 -10.32
CA LEU A 18 -26.48 14.94 -8.92
C LEU A 18 -27.98 14.67 -8.76
N ALA A 19 -28.34 13.39 -8.64
CA ALA A 19 -29.69 12.94 -8.37
C ALA A 19 -30.17 13.42 -6.98
N GLN A 20 -31.47 13.71 -6.92
CA GLN A 20 -32.23 14.25 -5.79
C GLN A 20 -31.91 13.53 -4.46
N ASP A 21 -31.37 14.27 -3.48
CA ASP A 21 -30.83 13.70 -2.22
C ASP A 21 -31.93 13.30 -1.22
N SER A 22 -32.57 12.18 -1.48
CA SER A 22 -33.38 11.40 -0.52
C SER A 22 -32.48 10.40 0.23
N PRO A 23 -32.93 9.75 1.32
CA PRO A 23 -32.22 8.61 1.94
C PRO A 23 -31.90 7.47 0.98
N GLU A 24 -32.53 7.42 -0.21
CA GLU A 24 -32.18 6.50 -1.29
C GLU A 24 -30.76 6.78 -1.82
N SER A 25 -30.23 7.99 -1.66
CA SER A 25 -28.86 8.33 -2.07
C SER A 25 -27.79 7.58 -1.26
N LEU A 26 -28.01 7.36 0.05
CA LEU A 26 -27.09 6.57 0.87
C LEU A 26 -27.16 5.08 0.51
N ALA A 27 -28.36 4.55 0.29
CA ALA A 27 -28.55 3.17 -0.16
C ALA A 27 -27.91 2.95 -1.54
N GLY A 28 -28.13 3.86 -2.48
CA GLY A 28 -27.51 3.80 -3.81
C GLY A 28 -25.98 3.88 -3.75
N LEU A 29 -25.41 4.72 -2.86
CA LEU A 29 -23.97 4.78 -2.67
C LEU A 29 -23.40 3.46 -2.10
N LYS A 30 -24.11 2.85 -1.15
CA LYS A 30 -23.76 1.53 -0.59
C LYS A 30 -23.78 0.46 -1.67
N ASP A 31 -24.86 0.38 -2.43
CA ASP A 31 -25.01 -0.63 -3.49
C ASP A 31 -23.95 -0.47 -4.57
N ALA A 32 -23.65 0.78 -4.97
CA ALA A 32 -22.59 1.07 -5.92
C ALA A 32 -21.21 0.63 -5.40
N TYR A 33 -20.90 0.93 -4.14
CA TYR A 33 -19.66 0.50 -3.50
C TYR A 33 -19.55 -1.02 -3.39
N GLU A 34 -20.60 -1.71 -2.92
CA GLU A 34 -20.61 -3.16 -2.78
C GLU A 34 -20.46 -3.86 -4.14
N LYS A 35 -21.13 -3.35 -5.18
CA LYS A 35 -21.00 -3.84 -6.55
C LYS A 35 -19.58 -3.69 -7.09
N GLU A 36 -18.98 -2.51 -6.93
CA GLU A 36 -17.60 -2.27 -7.39
C GLU A 36 -16.60 -3.12 -6.61
N ARG A 37 -16.80 -3.27 -5.29
CA ARG A 37 -15.97 -4.14 -4.45
C ARG A 37 -16.01 -5.58 -4.92
N LEU A 38 -17.20 -6.13 -5.17
CA LEU A 38 -17.35 -7.51 -5.67
C LEU A 38 -16.68 -7.67 -7.04
N ALA A 39 -16.88 -6.73 -7.97
CA ALA A 39 -16.26 -6.77 -9.28
C ALA A 39 -14.72 -6.83 -9.23
N VAL A 40 -14.11 -6.17 -8.23
CA VAL A 40 -12.66 -6.20 -8.01
C VAL A 40 -12.21 -7.49 -7.32
N LEU A 41 -13.01 -8.04 -6.40
CA LEU A 41 -12.67 -9.25 -5.64
C LEU A 41 -12.87 -10.53 -6.46
N ASP A 42 -13.89 -10.61 -7.32
CA ASP A 42 -14.21 -11.81 -8.11
C ASP A 42 -13.00 -12.43 -8.84
N PRO A 43 -12.19 -11.70 -9.61
CA PRO A 43 -11.02 -12.28 -10.27
C PRO A 43 -9.94 -12.74 -9.29
N LEU A 44 -9.82 -12.11 -8.12
CA LEU A 44 -8.87 -12.53 -7.08
C LEU A 44 -9.35 -13.82 -6.40
N THR A 45 -10.64 -13.91 -6.07
CA THR A 45 -11.27 -15.10 -5.51
C THR A 45 -11.11 -16.29 -6.44
N LYS A 46 -11.34 -16.09 -7.75
CA LYS A 46 -11.15 -17.14 -8.74
C LYS A 46 -9.70 -17.67 -8.75
N ARG A 47 -8.71 -16.79 -8.80
CA ARG A 47 -7.29 -17.18 -8.76
C ARG A 47 -6.93 -17.92 -7.47
N TYR A 48 -7.49 -17.50 -6.35
CA TYR A 48 -7.30 -18.17 -5.07
C TYR A 48 -7.89 -19.59 -5.07
N LEU A 49 -9.11 -19.76 -5.57
CA LEU A 49 -9.74 -21.07 -5.71
C LEU A 49 -8.93 -22.01 -6.64
N ASP A 50 -8.44 -21.50 -7.78
CA ASP A 50 -7.60 -22.27 -8.69
C ASP A 50 -6.29 -22.74 -8.00
N ALA A 51 -5.68 -21.86 -7.19
CA ALA A 51 -4.50 -22.19 -6.39
C ALA A 51 -4.81 -23.24 -5.32
N LEU A 52 -5.96 -23.16 -4.65
CA LEU A 52 -6.41 -24.16 -3.67
C LEU A 52 -6.63 -25.53 -4.32
N HIS A 53 -7.26 -25.59 -5.50
CA HIS A 53 -7.43 -26.86 -6.23
C HIS A 53 -6.07 -27.48 -6.60
N THR A 54 -5.12 -26.67 -7.02
CA THR A 54 -3.75 -27.12 -7.33
C THR A 54 -3.05 -27.64 -6.08
N LEU A 55 -3.19 -26.95 -4.94
CA LEU A 55 -2.59 -27.36 -3.67
C LEU A 55 -3.20 -28.67 -3.16
N LYS A 56 -4.53 -28.83 -3.24
CA LYS A 56 -5.23 -30.08 -2.89
C LYS A 56 -4.70 -31.26 -3.72
N LEU A 57 -4.53 -31.07 -5.02
CA LEU A 57 -4.01 -32.11 -5.91
C LEU A 57 -2.59 -32.53 -5.50
N LYS A 58 -1.71 -31.56 -5.22
CA LYS A 58 -0.34 -31.81 -4.75
C LYS A 58 -0.33 -32.63 -3.46
N TYR A 59 -1.13 -32.25 -2.46
CA TYR A 59 -1.22 -33.00 -1.20
C TYR A 59 -1.77 -34.41 -1.37
N THR A 60 -2.72 -34.60 -2.28
CA THR A 60 -3.26 -35.93 -2.59
C THR A 60 -2.18 -36.81 -3.26
N GLN A 61 -1.42 -36.24 -4.20
CA GLN A 61 -0.32 -36.95 -4.89
C GLN A 61 0.84 -37.29 -3.94
N SER A 62 1.12 -36.45 -2.95
CA SER A 62 2.18 -36.68 -1.96
C SER A 62 1.74 -37.59 -0.80
N GLY A 63 0.49 -38.07 -0.79
CA GLY A 63 -0.07 -38.85 0.33
C GLY A 63 -0.36 -38.05 1.60
N ASN A 64 -0.32 -36.71 1.55
CA ASN A 64 -0.66 -35.84 2.67
C ASN A 64 -2.18 -35.62 2.74
N LEU A 65 -2.90 -36.62 3.25
CA LEU A 65 -4.36 -36.60 3.29
C LEU A 65 -4.93 -35.53 4.22
N GLU A 66 -4.29 -35.27 5.37
CA GLU A 66 -4.70 -34.23 6.31
C GLU A 66 -4.64 -32.84 5.67
N GLY A 67 -3.55 -32.53 4.97
CA GLY A 67 -3.42 -31.28 4.22
C GLY A 67 -4.46 -31.15 3.11
N ALA A 68 -4.74 -32.23 2.38
CA ALA A 68 -5.77 -32.23 1.33
C ALA A 68 -7.18 -31.97 1.90
N LEU A 69 -7.52 -32.55 3.05
CA LEU A 69 -8.80 -32.31 3.73
C LEU A 69 -8.91 -30.88 4.26
N ALA A 70 -7.83 -30.32 4.81
CA ALA A 70 -7.81 -28.93 5.26
C ALA A 70 -8.05 -27.94 4.11
N VAL A 71 -7.43 -28.18 2.95
CA VAL A 71 -7.63 -27.39 1.73
C VAL A 71 -9.05 -27.57 1.17
N GLU A 72 -9.60 -28.79 1.21
CA GLU A 72 -10.99 -29.03 0.80
C GLU A 72 -11.99 -28.25 1.65
N GLY A 73 -11.77 -28.23 2.98
CA GLY A 73 -12.56 -27.41 3.90
C GLY A 73 -12.50 -25.92 3.54
N GLU A 74 -11.35 -25.42 3.09
CA GLU A 74 -11.20 -24.05 2.61
C GLU A 74 -11.98 -23.78 1.32
N ILE A 75 -11.86 -24.67 0.33
CA ILE A 75 -12.60 -24.57 -0.93
C ILE A 75 -14.11 -24.52 -0.66
N LYS A 76 -14.61 -25.42 0.20
CA LYS A 76 -16.02 -25.47 0.57
C LYS A 76 -16.48 -24.17 1.23
N ARG A 77 -15.69 -23.62 2.16
CA ARG A 77 -15.98 -22.32 2.78
C ARG A 77 -16.06 -21.20 1.74
N MET A 78 -15.10 -21.11 0.84
CA MET A 78 -15.06 -20.05 -0.18
C MET A 78 -16.18 -20.18 -1.23
N ALA A 79 -16.78 -21.36 -1.38
CA ALA A 79 -17.95 -21.57 -2.24
C ALA A 79 -19.27 -21.09 -1.61
N GLU A 80 -19.32 -20.87 -0.29
CA GLU A 80 -20.52 -20.38 0.39
C GLU A 80 -20.73 -18.89 0.09
N PRO A 81 -21.94 -18.48 -0.33
CA PRO A 81 -22.24 -17.07 -0.58
C PRO A 81 -22.10 -16.27 0.71
N GLY A 82 -21.22 -15.27 0.70
CA GLY A 82 -20.96 -14.43 1.88
C GLY A 82 -19.76 -14.85 2.73
N ALA A 83 -18.98 -15.86 2.31
CA ALA A 83 -17.70 -16.20 2.93
C ALA A 83 -16.65 -15.10 2.65
N GLY A 84 -16.75 -13.98 3.36
CA GLY A 84 -15.98 -12.77 3.09
C GLY A 84 -14.53 -12.81 3.55
N LYS A 85 -14.15 -13.73 4.44
CA LYS A 85 -12.78 -13.82 4.95
C LYS A 85 -12.46 -15.22 5.48
N PRO A 86 -11.29 -15.81 5.13
CA PRO A 86 -10.79 -16.99 5.80
C PRO A 86 -10.63 -16.73 7.31
N PRO A 87 -10.99 -17.68 8.18
CA PRO A 87 -10.76 -17.53 9.61
C PRO A 87 -9.27 -17.36 9.91
N LEU A 88 -8.95 -16.34 10.70
CA LEU A 88 -7.61 -16.02 11.17
C LEU A 88 -7.29 -16.87 12.41
N GLY A 89 -6.82 -18.09 12.20
CA GLY A 89 -6.15 -18.89 13.23
C GLY A 89 -7.07 -19.69 14.16
N GLY A 90 -6.54 -20.80 14.65
CA GLY A 90 -7.17 -21.72 15.59
C GLY A 90 -6.93 -23.18 15.24
N GLU A 91 -6.80 -23.47 13.95
CA GLU A 91 -6.53 -24.82 13.44
C GLU A 91 -5.08 -24.89 12.93
N LEU A 92 -4.39 -26.00 13.22
CA LEU A 92 -3.05 -26.27 12.68
C LEU A 92 -3.18 -26.50 11.18
N LEU A 93 -3.04 -25.42 10.41
CA LEU A 93 -3.14 -25.44 8.96
C LEU A 93 -1.76 -25.67 8.35
N PRO A 94 -1.66 -26.38 7.22
CA PRO A 94 -0.41 -26.51 6.49
C PRO A 94 0.17 -25.15 6.10
N ASP A 95 1.49 -24.98 6.20
CA ASP A 95 2.19 -23.70 5.92
C ASP A 95 1.87 -23.13 4.53
N ASP A 96 1.80 -23.97 3.50
CA ASP A 96 1.47 -23.54 2.14
C ASP A 96 0.07 -22.91 2.06
N LEU A 97 -0.89 -23.45 2.81
CA LEU A 97 -2.25 -22.92 2.85
C LEU A 97 -2.28 -21.57 3.58
N VAL A 98 -1.53 -21.43 4.67
CA VAL A 98 -1.36 -20.16 5.39
C VAL A 98 -0.75 -19.10 4.47
N SER A 99 0.29 -19.46 3.71
CA SER A 99 0.92 -18.58 2.72
C SER A 99 -0.07 -18.10 1.65
N LEU A 100 -0.86 -19.01 1.06
CA LEU A 100 -1.89 -18.64 0.09
C LEU A 100 -2.96 -17.71 0.67
N ARG A 101 -3.38 -17.95 1.91
CA ARG A 101 -4.34 -17.07 2.61
C ARG A 101 -3.79 -15.67 2.81
N ASN A 102 -2.53 -15.55 3.21
CA ASN A 102 -1.89 -14.25 3.41
C ASN A 102 -1.79 -13.50 2.07
N ILE A 103 -1.33 -14.15 1.01
CA ILE A 103 -1.25 -13.57 -0.34
C ILE A 103 -2.62 -13.07 -0.80
N TYR A 104 -3.67 -13.90 -0.64
CA TYR A 104 -5.03 -13.52 -1.00
C TYR A 104 -5.53 -12.33 -0.17
N THR A 105 -5.38 -12.40 1.15
CA THR A 105 -5.84 -11.35 2.08
C THR A 105 -5.17 -10.01 1.78
N ASP A 106 -3.86 -9.99 1.58
CA ASP A 106 -3.09 -8.78 1.25
C ASP A 106 -3.47 -8.21 -0.12
N SER A 107 -3.70 -9.09 -1.10
CA SER A 107 -4.12 -8.67 -2.44
C SER A 107 -5.54 -8.11 -2.44
N ALA A 108 -6.45 -8.73 -1.70
CA ALA A 108 -7.82 -8.25 -1.51
C ALA A 108 -7.86 -6.91 -0.77
N ALA A 109 -7.05 -6.74 0.29
CA ALA A 109 -6.92 -5.48 1.01
C ALA A 109 -6.43 -4.37 0.05
N ARG A 110 -5.28 -4.57 -0.61
CA ARG A 110 -4.72 -3.61 -1.57
C ARG A 110 -5.68 -3.23 -2.69
N ALA A 111 -6.47 -4.18 -3.18
CA ALA A 111 -7.42 -3.93 -4.25
C ALA A 111 -8.66 -3.14 -3.76
N THR A 112 -9.09 -3.33 -2.52
CA THR A 112 -10.30 -2.71 -1.97
C THR A 112 -10.05 -1.42 -1.18
N ASP A 113 -8.83 -1.17 -0.71
CA ASP A 113 -8.49 0.03 0.07
C ASP A 113 -8.76 1.35 -0.68
N PRO A 114 -8.40 1.50 -1.98
CA PRO A 114 -8.74 2.72 -2.71
C PRO A 114 -10.24 2.95 -2.84
N LEU A 115 -11.02 1.87 -3.00
CA LEU A 115 -12.49 1.94 -3.07
C LEU A 115 -13.06 2.40 -1.73
N ARG A 116 -12.54 1.86 -0.63
CA ARG A 116 -12.94 2.24 0.72
C ARG A 116 -12.67 3.72 0.99
N GLY A 117 -11.49 4.22 0.59
CA GLY A 117 -11.15 5.63 0.68
C GLY A 117 -12.11 6.53 -0.10
N LYS A 118 -12.44 6.18 -1.35
CA LYS A 118 -13.44 6.90 -2.16
C LYS A 118 -14.82 6.91 -1.49
N TYR A 119 -15.26 5.77 -0.95
CA TYR A 119 -16.55 5.64 -0.28
C TYR A 119 -16.61 6.50 0.99
N ILE A 120 -15.57 6.50 1.82
CA ILE A 120 -15.48 7.37 3.00
C ILE A 120 -15.53 8.86 2.59
N GLY A 121 -14.77 9.27 1.58
CA GLY A 121 -14.80 10.65 1.08
C GLY A 121 -16.19 11.06 0.55
N ALA A 122 -16.91 10.14 -0.10
CA ALA A 122 -18.28 10.40 -0.55
C ALA A 122 -19.26 10.56 0.62
N LEU A 123 -19.12 9.76 1.70
CA LEU A 123 -19.90 9.92 2.93
C LEU A 123 -19.61 11.26 3.61
N GLU A 124 -18.35 11.70 3.66
CA GLU A 124 -17.98 13.00 4.22
C GLU A 124 -18.62 14.16 3.46
N ALA A 125 -18.56 14.12 2.12
CA ALA A 125 -19.19 15.12 1.26
C ALA A 125 -20.72 15.15 1.45
N MET A 126 -21.35 13.97 1.55
CA MET A 126 -22.79 13.84 1.79
C MET A 126 -23.19 14.41 3.15
N ARG A 127 -22.45 14.10 4.21
CA ARG A 127 -22.66 14.66 5.56
C ARG A 127 -22.57 16.19 5.55
N LEU A 128 -21.53 16.73 4.91
CA LEU A 128 -21.33 18.18 4.82
C LEU A 128 -22.51 18.85 4.10
N ARG A 129 -22.95 18.27 2.98
CA ARG A 129 -24.08 18.80 2.20
C ARG A 129 -25.39 18.77 2.98
N TYR A 130 -25.70 17.67 3.66
CA TYR A 130 -26.90 17.60 4.50
C TYR A 130 -26.87 18.61 5.65
N THR A 131 -25.71 18.84 6.25
CA THR A 131 -25.53 19.87 7.27
C THR A 131 -25.80 21.27 6.71
N GLN A 132 -25.26 21.60 5.52
CA GLN A 132 -25.49 22.88 4.85
C GLN A 132 -26.96 23.11 4.46
N LEU A 133 -27.68 22.05 4.13
CA LEU A 133 -29.11 22.08 3.78
C LEU A 133 -30.03 22.09 5.02
N GLY A 134 -29.51 22.00 6.24
CA GLY A 134 -30.30 21.89 7.47
C GLY A 134 -30.99 20.53 7.66
N LYS A 135 -30.61 19.51 6.87
CA LYS A 135 -31.09 18.13 6.96
C LYS A 135 -30.33 17.35 8.02
N LEU A 136 -30.56 17.69 9.29
CA LEU A 136 -29.74 17.21 10.40
C LEU A 136 -29.92 15.71 10.68
N GLU A 137 -31.12 15.17 10.52
CA GLU A 137 -31.38 13.74 10.76
C GLU A 137 -30.62 12.84 9.78
N GLU A 138 -30.62 13.20 8.51
CA GLU A 138 -29.87 12.51 7.46
C GLU A 138 -28.35 12.64 7.66
N ALA A 139 -27.88 13.83 8.06
CA ALA A 139 -26.48 14.04 8.39
C ALA A 139 -26.00 13.13 9.54
N VAL A 140 -26.82 12.95 10.59
CA VAL A 140 -26.54 12.04 11.71
C VAL A 140 -26.50 10.58 11.24
N SER A 141 -27.41 10.17 10.36
CA SER A 141 -27.41 8.83 9.78
C SER A 141 -26.14 8.52 8.99
N VAL A 142 -25.69 9.47 8.16
CA VAL A 142 -24.43 9.36 7.40
C VAL A 142 -23.22 9.36 8.34
N ASP A 143 -23.22 10.19 9.38
CA ASP A 143 -22.13 10.23 10.38
C ASP A 143 -21.98 8.89 11.12
N LYS A 144 -23.10 8.23 11.44
CA LYS A 144 -23.09 6.88 12.03
C LYS A 144 -22.41 5.87 11.10
N GLU A 145 -22.77 5.86 9.82
CA GLU A 145 -22.12 4.99 8.83
C GLU A 145 -20.62 5.28 8.73
N LEU A 146 -20.25 6.56 8.63
CA LEU A 146 -18.88 7.01 8.55
C LEU A 146 -18.05 6.51 9.74
N ARG A 147 -18.54 6.69 10.98
CA ARG A 147 -17.86 6.18 12.18
C ARG A 147 -17.66 4.67 12.15
N MET A 148 -18.67 3.90 11.74
CA MET A 148 -18.53 2.44 11.61
C MET A 148 -17.45 2.07 10.60
N ARG A 149 -17.41 2.74 9.44
CA ARG A 149 -16.46 2.44 8.36
C ARG A 149 -15.04 2.86 8.70
N THR A 150 -14.86 4.02 9.34
CA THR A 150 -13.57 4.47 9.84
C THR A 150 -13.05 3.54 10.93
N ALA A 151 -13.88 3.13 11.88
CA ALA A 151 -13.48 2.16 12.90
C ALA A 151 -13.08 0.80 12.30
N MET A 152 -13.80 0.31 11.27
CA MET A 152 -13.42 -0.89 10.53
C MET A 152 -12.08 -0.72 9.79
N LEU A 153 -11.81 0.46 9.24
CA LEU A 153 -10.53 0.76 8.59
C LEU A 153 -9.38 0.79 9.61
N GLU A 154 -9.59 1.44 10.76
CA GLU A 154 -8.61 1.48 11.84
C GLU A 154 -8.34 0.10 12.45
N ALA A 155 -9.37 -0.73 12.58
CA ALA A 155 -9.25 -2.11 13.08
C ALA A 155 -8.60 -3.07 12.07
N SER A 156 -8.72 -2.79 10.77
CA SER A 156 -8.14 -3.62 9.70
C SER A 156 -6.77 -3.17 9.25
N SER A 157 -6.41 -1.91 9.47
CA SER A 157 -5.01 -1.51 9.43
C SER A 157 -4.28 -2.36 10.47
N PRO A 158 -3.28 -3.17 10.08
CA PRO A 158 -2.38 -3.72 11.07
C PRO A 158 -1.84 -2.50 11.79
N LYS A 159 -2.28 -2.30 13.04
CA LYS A 159 -1.64 -1.36 13.95
C LYS A 159 -0.27 -1.95 14.07
N ALA A 160 0.63 -1.51 13.18
CA ALA A 160 2.03 -1.87 13.21
C ALA A 160 2.33 -1.71 14.68
N PRO A 161 2.74 -2.80 15.38
CA PRO A 161 3.14 -2.62 16.75
C PRO A 161 4.07 -1.44 16.65
N LEU A 162 3.74 -0.37 17.37
CA LEU A 162 4.78 0.48 17.90
C LEU A 162 5.55 -0.50 18.79
N ALA A 163 6.34 -1.38 18.15
CA ALA A 163 7.63 -1.71 18.61
C ALA A 163 8.16 -0.30 18.86
N GLU A 164 8.06 0.13 20.10
CA GLU A 164 9.23 0.51 20.86
C GLU A 164 10.39 -0.18 20.16
N ILE A 165 10.93 0.51 19.15
CA ILE A 165 12.08 0.04 18.43
C ILE A 165 13.09 0.10 19.54
N ASP A 166 13.29 -1.06 20.18
CA ASP A 166 14.16 -1.20 21.32
C ASP A 166 15.44 -0.50 20.89
N THR A 167 15.72 0.64 21.52
CA THR A 167 16.80 1.52 21.07
C THR A 167 18.13 0.75 21.10
N ALA A 168 18.19 -0.34 21.86
CA ALA A 168 19.23 -1.36 21.85
C ALA A 168 19.32 -2.13 20.52
N ARG A 169 18.21 -2.55 19.90
CA ARG A 169 18.22 -3.28 18.62
C ARG A 169 18.54 -2.37 17.43
N LEU A 170 18.16 -1.09 17.49
CA LEU A 170 18.60 -0.04 16.56
C LEU A 170 20.11 0.25 16.74
N ALA A 171 20.62 0.25 17.98
CA ALA A 171 22.05 0.37 18.27
C ALA A 171 22.85 -0.88 17.84
N GLU A 172 22.27 -2.07 17.95
CA GLU A 172 22.89 -3.32 17.53
C GLU A 172 22.94 -3.45 15.99
N LEU A 173 21.89 -3.03 15.28
CA LEU A 173 21.90 -2.93 13.81
C LEU A 173 22.94 -1.91 13.30
N LYS A 174 23.16 -0.83 14.07
CA LYS A 174 24.21 0.17 13.79
C LYS A 174 25.63 -0.40 13.87
N TRP A 175 25.83 -1.49 14.63
CA TRP A 175 27.12 -2.17 14.79
C TRP A 175 27.26 -3.46 13.97
N ARG A 176 26.14 -4.09 13.58
CA ARG A 176 26.13 -5.38 12.86
C ARG A 176 25.90 -5.29 11.36
N MET A 177 25.64 -4.12 10.77
CA MET A 177 25.81 -4.01 9.32
C MET A 177 27.31 -4.10 9.02
N PRO A 178 27.81 -5.18 8.40
CA PRO A 178 29.18 -5.13 7.90
C PRO A 178 29.24 -3.97 6.90
N GLU A 179 30.22 -3.09 7.08
CA GLU A 179 30.53 -1.94 6.21
C GLU A 179 30.53 -2.27 4.70
N LYS A 180 30.59 -3.56 4.36
CA LYS A 180 30.64 -4.13 3.01
C LYS A 180 29.29 -4.31 2.29
N LEU A 181 28.13 -4.07 2.91
CA LEU A 181 26.83 -4.45 2.29
C LEU A 181 26.05 -3.32 1.61
N LEU A 182 26.48 -2.06 1.71
CA LEU A 182 25.86 -0.98 0.93
C LEU A 182 26.67 -0.79 -0.37
N PRO A 183 26.11 -1.18 -1.54
CA PRO A 183 26.81 -1.02 -2.81
C PRO A 183 27.13 0.45 -3.07
N GLY A 184 28.39 0.76 -3.37
CA GLY A 184 28.87 2.11 -3.67
C GLY A 184 29.43 2.92 -2.49
N GLY A 185 29.59 2.31 -1.31
CA GLY A 185 30.20 2.96 -0.15
C GLY A 185 31.72 2.80 -0.08
N ASP A 186 32.48 3.88 -0.34
CA ASP A 186 33.88 3.96 0.10
C ASP A 186 33.92 4.04 1.63
N SER A 187 34.93 3.44 2.25
CA SER A 187 35.07 3.20 3.71
C SER A 187 35.29 4.46 4.57
N ASN A 188 35.04 5.66 4.03
CA ASN A 188 35.29 6.90 4.74
C ASN A 188 33.98 7.63 5.10
N ARG A 189 33.59 7.48 6.38
CA ARG A 189 32.51 8.20 7.09
C ARG A 189 31.13 8.14 6.42
N GLN A 190 30.39 7.08 6.73
CA GLN A 190 28.95 7.05 6.48
C GLN A 190 28.21 7.43 7.76
N TRP A 191 27.41 8.49 7.71
CA TRP A 191 26.31 8.65 8.66
C TRP A 191 25.04 8.18 7.97
N VAL A 192 24.28 7.34 8.67
CA VAL A 192 23.02 6.79 8.18
C VAL A 192 21.89 7.43 8.96
N GLN A 193 20.91 8.01 8.26
CA GLN A 193 19.68 8.51 8.87
C GLN A 193 18.47 7.78 8.27
N PHE A 194 17.61 7.28 9.16
CA PHE A 194 16.35 6.64 8.79
C PHE A 194 15.23 7.68 8.75
N ALA A 195 14.35 7.55 7.79
CA ALA A 195 13.08 8.26 7.78
C ALA A 195 12.17 7.82 8.94
N PRO A 196 11.21 8.65 9.37
CA PRO A 196 10.24 8.29 10.41
C PRO A 196 9.45 7.01 10.11
N ASN A 197 9.24 6.69 8.83
CA ASN A 197 8.56 5.47 8.40
C ASN A 197 9.44 4.22 8.39
N GLY A 198 10.73 4.33 8.75
CA GLY A 198 11.70 3.23 8.80
C GLY A 198 12.11 2.63 7.46
N ARG A 199 11.59 3.14 6.33
CA ARG A 199 11.76 2.53 4.99
C ARG A 199 12.79 3.22 4.12
N LEU A 200 13.15 4.45 4.43
CA LEU A 200 14.15 5.21 3.67
C LEU A 200 15.38 5.43 4.53
N VAL A 201 16.53 5.18 3.92
CA VAL A 201 17.84 5.31 4.54
C VAL A 201 18.63 6.26 3.66
N CYS A 202 19.03 7.41 4.18
CA CYS A 202 19.97 8.28 3.49
C CYS A 202 21.36 8.13 4.12
N GLY A 203 22.37 8.02 3.25
CA GLY A 203 23.78 7.99 3.63
C GLY A 203 24.51 9.15 3.01
N TRP A 204 25.41 9.74 3.79
CA TRP A 204 26.26 10.82 3.32
C TRP A 204 27.68 10.30 3.01
N ASN A 205 28.10 10.46 1.75
CA ASN A 205 29.48 10.41 1.25
C ASN A 205 29.65 11.63 0.31
N THR A 206 30.84 11.87 -0.23
CA THR A 206 31.11 12.68 -1.43
C THR A 206 30.12 12.45 -2.58
N ALA A 207 29.46 11.30 -2.63
CA ALA A 207 28.23 11.06 -3.38
C ALA A 207 27.06 10.82 -2.40
N ASN A 208 25.99 11.60 -2.53
CA ASN A 208 24.76 11.36 -1.78
C ASN A 208 24.11 10.05 -2.28
N PHE A 209 23.67 9.17 -1.38
CA PHE A 209 22.95 7.97 -1.74
C PHE A 209 21.65 7.87 -0.96
N ASN A 210 20.59 7.48 -1.66
CA ASN A 210 19.32 7.11 -1.04
C ASN A 210 19.12 5.61 -1.24
N TRP A 211 18.86 4.92 -0.15
CA TRP A 211 18.40 3.54 -0.17
C TRP A 211 16.94 3.48 0.28
N LYS A 212 16.18 2.58 -0.33
CA LYS A 212 14.84 2.23 0.12
C LYS A 212 14.83 0.76 0.52
N LEU A 213 14.40 0.47 1.73
CA LEU A 213 14.12 -0.89 2.14
C LEU A 213 12.77 -1.31 1.55
N ALA A 214 12.78 -2.33 0.70
CA ALA A 214 11.57 -2.94 0.18
C ALA A 214 10.89 -3.81 1.25
N ASP A 215 9.63 -4.18 0.99
CA ASP A 215 8.83 -4.98 1.94
C ASP A 215 9.40 -6.38 2.17
N ASP A 216 10.19 -6.89 1.22
CA ASP A 216 10.90 -8.18 1.31
C ASP A 216 12.27 -8.09 2.03
N GLY A 217 12.63 -6.91 2.54
CA GLY A 217 13.92 -6.65 3.18
C GLY A 217 15.08 -6.37 2.22
N SER A 218 14.84 -6.36 0.90
CA SER A 218 15.86 -5.98 -0.08
C SER A 218 16.12 -4.46 -0.06
N VAL A 219 17.36 -4.07 -0.37
CA VAL A 219 17.78 -2.67 -0.39
C VAL A 219 17.80 -2.17 -1.84
N LEU A 220 16.88 -1.26 -2.18
CA LEU A 220 16.85 -0.59 -3.47
C LEU A 220 17.77 0.62 -3.45
N PHE A 221 18.73 0.65 -4.37
CA PHE A 221 19.72 1.72 -4.50
C PHE A 221 19.30 2.77 -5.53
N TYR A 222 19.27 4.04 -5.12
CA TYR A 222 18.98 5.16 -6.01
C TYR A 222 20.21 6.09 -6.08
N PRO A 223 21.05 6.00 -7.11
CA PRO A 223 22.21 6.87 -7.25
C PRO A 223 21.76 8.30 -7.52
N PHE A 224 22.23 9.26 -6.72
CA PHE A 224 22.09 10.68 -7.06
C PHE A 224 23.06 11.03 -8.18
N LYS A 225 22.55 11.51 -9.31
CA LYS A 225 23.39 11.96 -10.43
C LYS A 225 24.07 13.32 -10.20
N ASN A 226 23.85 13.96 -9.05
CA ASN A 226 24.40 15.29 -8.78
C ASN A 226 25.62 15.21 -7.84
N ARG A 227 26.82 15.28 -8.42
CA ARG A 227 28.13 15.16 -7.72
C ARG A 227 28.63 16.48 -7.12
N GLN A 228 27.86 17.56 -7.18
CA GLN A 228 28.37 18.87 -6.79
C GLN A 228 27.62 19.40 -5.56
N LYS A 229 28.37 19.43 -4.45
CA LYS A 229 28.11 20.11 -3.15
C LYS A 229 27.37 19.29 -2.08
N ALA A 230 27.69 19.64 -0.83
CA ALA A 230 27.06 19.08 0.37
C ALA A 230 25.57 19.46 0.43
N VAL A 231 24.70 18.45 0.50
CA VAL A 231 23.25 18.61 0.62
C VAL A 231 22.81 18.23 2.02
N LYS A 232 22.28 19.18 2.82
CA LYS A 232 21.71 18.84 4.13
C LYS A 232 20.32 18.27 3.91
N PHE A 233 20.04 17.08 4.44
CA PHE A 233 18.71 16.48 4.43
C PHE A 233 18.03 16.70 5.79
N GLU A 234 16.78 17.13 5.76
CA GLU A 234 15.89 17.18 6.91
C GLU A 234 14.62 16.39 6.56
N TRP A 235 14.05 15.67 7.52
CA TRP A 235 12.84 14.89 7.31
C TRP A 235 11.64 15.64 7.89
N ASP A 236 10.66 15.98 7.05
CA ASP A 236 9.37 16.51 7.50
C ASP A 236 8.35 15.37 7.41
N ASN A 237 8.07 14.71 8.55
CA ASN A 237 7.12 13.62 8.87
C ASN A 237 6.92 12.45 7.88
N GLU A 238 7.00 12.63 6.57
CA GLU A 238 6.82 11.61 5.53
C GLU A 238 7.71 11.82 4.28
N SER A 239 8.43 12.95 4.15
CA SER A 239 9.27 13.23 2.97
C SER A 239 10.60 13.89 3.35
N PRO A 240 11.72 13.52 2.69
CA PRO A 240 12.97 14.22 2.88
C PRO A 240 12.90 15.58 2.15
N THR A 241 13.28 16.64 2.84
CA THR A 241 13.53 17.96 2.28
C THR A 241 15.05 18.14 2.19
N ALA A 242 15.59 18.40 0.99
CA ALA A 242 16.99 18.83 0.89
C ALA A 242 17.08 20.34 0.96
N THR A 243 18.04 20.81 1.75
CA THR A 243 18.52 22.18 1.66
C THR A 243 19.90 22.18 1.04
N MET A 244 20.02 22.80 -0.12
CA MET A 244 21.32 23.10 -0.72
C MET A 244 21.81 24.45 -0.19
N SER A 245 23.01 24.49 0.37
CA SER A 245 23.67 25.74 0.78
C SER A 245 24.79 26.07 -0.21
N ASN A 246 24.73 27.27 -0.79
CA ASN A 246 25.76 27.78 -1.71
C ASN A 246 26.68 28.83 -1.07
N GLY A 247 26.77 28.87 0.27
CA GLY A 247 27.61 29.84 0.99
C GLY A 247 27.02 31.26 1.09
N GLU A 248 26.11 31.63 0.19
CA GLU A 248 25.44 32.95 0.22
C GLU A 248 23.90 32.89 0.14
N SER A 249 23.32 31.74 -0.24
CA SER A 249 21.88 31.51 -0.22
C SER A 249 21.52 30.05 0.05
N SER A 250 20.43 29.82 0.79
CA SER A 250 19.84 28.50 1.02
C SER A 250 18.55 28.37 0.24
N HIS A 251 18.45 27.37 -0.64
CA HIS A 251 17.21 27.03 -1.34
C HIS A 251 16.67 25.70 -0.82
N LYS A 252 15.41 25.70 -0.34
CA LYS A 252 14.68 24.47 -0.01
C LYS A 252 14.21 23.82 -1.31
N VAL A 253 14.57 22.57 -1.53
CA VAL A 253 14.07 21.75 -2.64
C VAL A 253 13.09 20.75 -2.04
N THR A 254 11.79 21.03 -2.23
CA THR A 254 10.68 20.26 -1.64
C THR A 254 10.13 19.17 -2.58
N GLN A 255 10.58 19.11 -3.84
CA GLN A 255 10.12 18.10 -4.80
C GLN A 255 11.28 17.32 -5.41
N PHE A 256 11.39 16.06 -5.00
CA PHE A 256 12.23 15.09 -5.67
C PHE A 256 11.37 14.28 -6.65
N ARG A 257 11.55 14.51 -7.95
CA ARG A 257 11.03 13.58 -8.96
C ARG A 257 12.02 12.43 -9.11
N CYS A 258 11.65 11.24 -8.64
CA CYS A 258 12.36 10.01 -8.93
C CYS A 258 12.19 9.66 -10.43
N ALA A 259 13.19 9.97 -11.24
CA ALA A 259 13.26 9.44 -12.59
C ALA A 259 13.53 7.93 -12.52
N HIS A 260 12.52 7.11 -12.83
CA HIS A 260 12.68 5.67 -12.95
C HIS A 260 13.54 5.36 -14.18
N THR A 261 14.81 5.08 -13.97
CA THR A 261 15.65 4.42 -14.98
C THR A 261 16.23 3.18 -14.32
N ALA A 262 15.62 2.03 -14.59
CA ALA A 262 16.14 0.74 -14.16
C ALA A 262 17.30 0.36 -15.08
N HIS A 263 18.52 0.28 -14.54
CA HIS A 263 19.61 -0.45 -15.18
C HIS A 263 19.63 -1.86 -14.57
N VAL A 264 19.27 -2.85 -15.38
CA VAL A 264 19.52 -4.26 -15.08
C VAL A 264 20.99 -4.49 -15.35
N ALA A 265 21.78 -4.75 -14.30
CA ALA A 265 23.13 -5.28 -14.46
C ALA A 265 22.99 -6.76 -14.87
N SER A 266 23.41 -7.08 -16.09
CA SER A 266 23.62 -8.47 -16.52
C SER A 266 25.09 -8.81 -16.30
N ASP A 267 25.38 -9.64 -15.31
CA ASP A 267 26.73 -10.16 -15.10
C ASP A 267 27.01 -11.32 -16.07
N VAL A 268 28.22 -11.29 -16.66
CA VAL A 268 28.93 -12.39 -17.33
C VAL A 268 30.01 -12.88 -16.38
#